data_AF-A0A5M3YV52-F1
#
_entry.id   AF-A0A5M3YV52-F1
#
_cell.length_a   1.000
_cell.length_b   1.000
_cell.length_c   1.000
_cell.angle_alpha   90.00
_cell.angle_beta   90.00
_cell.angle_gamma   90.00
#
_symmetry.space_group_name_H-M   'P 1'
#
loop_
_entity.id
_entity.type
_entity.pdbx_description
1 polymer ?
#
loop_
_entity_poly.entity_id
_entity_poly.type
_entity_poly.pdbx_seq_one_letter_code
_entity_poly.pdbx_strand_id
1 'polypeptide(L)'
;MRSAMFSISHHISKQDQIHQMEREFIKHSMDRLSLPNITDETGPALLRMFRGLKLSPSSDAEEKEVWKLDQESMSVQMPDHFERYMCDVALIFSSEDNKSSAIRPRTDWILVATTAIVRKKKDQLYPDASQPSHQIYDALYYHFNTIIPAGSEPSMVYSVDYVLWYGARGDWDTNLVVVRSSSLLDGECWAAFPSMSVVHAARKAKKYTGGVYAICTDSYTWTFLHLRDKGRVSKRCLSWDDNIEDVIGQLYKIIGQAFDLHMEREKDPEAQQRMRDESLHGWGGDKSSNDDGRDDSDEDAGPW
;
A
#
# COMPACT_ATOMS: atom_id res chain seq x y z
N MET A 1 -62.83 20.34 24.46
CA MET A 1 -61.51 20.60 23.85
C MET A 1 -60.50 19.58 24.39
N ARG A 2 -60.21 18.53 23.62
CA ARG A 2 -59.04 17.67 23.86
C ARG A 2 -58.11 17.88 22.66
N SER A 3 -56.98 18.54 22.89
CA SER A 3 -55.94 18.70 21.88
C SER A 3 -55.03 17.48 21.99
N ALA A 4 -54.96 16.68 20.92
CA ALA A 4 -53.99 15.61 20.78
C ALA A 4 -52.72 16.21 20.15
N MET A 5 -51.65 16.35 20.95
CA MET A 5 -50.31 16.52 20.40
C MET A 5 -49.86 15.18 19.82
N PHE A 6 -49.86 15.07 18.49
CA PHE A 6 -49.10 14.04 17.79
C PHE A 6 -47.62 14.39 17.90
N SER A 7 -46.88 13.66 18.74
CA SER A 7 -45.43 13.67 18.70
C SER A 7 -44.98 12.80 17.54
N ILE A 8 -44.57 13.42 16.43
CA ILE A 8 -43.98 12.74 15.29
C ILE A 8 -42.51 12.47 15.63
N SER A 9 -42.24 11.31 16.23
CA SER A 9 -40.88 10.76 16.25
C SER A 9 -40.54 10.28 14.84
N HIS A 10 -39.68 11.02 14.13
CA HIS A 10 -39.07 10.56 12.90
C HIS A 10 -38.16 9.36 13.20
N HIS A 11 -38.69 8.16 12.97
CA HIS A 11 -37.91 6.93 13.04
C HIS A 11 -37.05 6.83 11.76
N ILE A 12 -35.84 7.37 11.81
CA ILE A 12 -34.86 7.24 10.72
C ILE A 12 -34.49 5.76 10.60
N SER A 13 -34.57 5.20 9.38
CA SER A 13 -34.25 3.80 9.12
C SER A 13 -32.76 3.52 9.37
N LYS A 14 -32.42 2.30 9.80
CA LYS A 14 -31.01 1.86 9.92
C LYS A 14 -30.22 2.06 8.62
N GLN A 15 -30.89 1.91 7.47
CA GLN A 15 -30.27 2.11 6.16
C GLN A 15 -29.91 3.58 5.92
N ASP A 16 -30.77 4.50 6.35
CA ASP A 16 -30.53 5.94 6.22
C ASP A 16 -29.37 6.39 7.12
N GLN A 17 -29.25 5.79 8.31
CA GLN A 17 -28.13 6.02 9.22
C GLN A 17 -26.79 5.58 8.60
N ILE A 18 -26.75 4.41 7.97
CA ILE A 18 -25.54 3.91 7.29
C ILE A 18 -25.14 4.85 6.15
N HIS A 19 -26.10 5.24 5.30
CA HIS A 19 -25.83 6.16 4.19
C HIS A 19 -25.38 7.54 4.67
N GLN A 20 -25.91 8.04 5.78
CA GLN A 20 -25.45 9.30 6.36
C GLN A 20 -24.01 9.18 6.86
N MET A 21 -23.67 8.08 7.54
CA MET A 21 -22.31 7.82 8.02
C MET A 21 -21.30 7.71 6.86
N GLU A 22 -21.63 6.99 5.79
CA GLU A 22 -20.81 6.91 4.57
C GLU A 22 -20.55 8.30 3.98
N ARG A 23 -21.59 9.14 3.86
CA ARG A 23 -21.47 10.50 3.31
C ARG A 23 -20.57 11.39 4.15
N GLU A 24 -20.77 11.42 5.47
CA GLU A 24 -19.98 12.24 6.38
C GLU A 24 -18.52 11.78 6.42
N PHE A 25 -18.29 10.45 6.41
CA PHE A 25 -16.94 9.90 6.36
C PHE A 25 -16.21 10.30 5.08
N ILE A 26 -16.85 10.13 3.92
CA ILE A 26 -16.26 10.50 2.63
C ILE A 26 -15.95 11.99 2.61
N LYS A 27 -16.86 12.84 3.07
CA LYS A 27 -16.65 14.29 3.15
C LYS A 27 -15.41 14.61 4.01
N HIS A 28 -15.36 14.07 5.22
CA HIS A 28 -14.24 14.30 6.13
C HIS A 28 -12.91 13.73 5.61
N SER A 29 -12.94 12.58 4.94
CA SER A 29 -11.76 12.04 4.25
C SER A 29 -11.28 12.98 3.15
N MET A 30 -12.19 13.56 2.36
CA MET A 30 -11.82 14.56 1.35
C MET A 30 -11.20 15.80 1.99
N ASP A 31 -11.75 16.30 3.10
CA ASP A 31 -11.22 17.47 3.81
C ASP A 31 -9.80 17.22 4.37
N ARG A 32 -9.50 15.97 4.76
CA ARG A 32 -8.19 15.54 5.27
C ARG A 32 -7.15 15.29 4.18
N LEU A 33 -7.59 15.09 2.95
CA LEU A 33 -6.71 14.96 1.79
C LEU A 33 -6.24 16.35 1.35
N SER A 34 -5.66 17.14 2.25
CA SER A 34 -5.05 18.45 2.01
C SER A 34 -3.92 18.34 0.97
N LEU A 35 -4.28 18.10 -0.27
CA LEU A 35 -3.39 17.68 -1.34
C LEU A 35 -3.05 18.92 -2.18
N PRO A 36 -1.77 19.28 -2.33
CA PRO A 36 -1.36 20.35 -3.25
C PRO A 36 -1.60 20.01 -4.74
N ASN A 37 -2.00 18.78 -5.06
CA ASN A 37 -2.09 18.23 -6.43
C ASN A 37 -3.48 17.75 -6.87
N ILE A 38 -4.55 18.03 -6.11
CA ILE A 38 -5.90 17.81 -6.64
C ILE A 38 -6.18 18.95 -7.62
N THR A 39 -6.15 18.66 -8.92
CA THR A 39 -6.74 19.57 -9.91
C THR A 39 -8.26 19.61 -9.70
N ASP A 40 -8.93 20.67 -10.17
CA ASP A 40 -10.39 20.81 -10.05
C ASP A 40 -11.18 19.58 -10.57
N GLU A 41 -10.58 18.79 -11.47
CA GLU A 41 -11.15 17.56 -12.03
C GLU A 41 -10.86 16.30 -11.20
N THR A 42 -9.76 16.27 -10.44
CA THR A 42 -9.32 15.12 -9.63
C THR A 42 -10.25 14.91 -8.42
N GLY A 43 -10.74 15.99 -7.81
CA GLY A 43 -11.61 15.95 -6.63
C GLY A 43 -12.95 15.25 -6.88
N PRO A 44 -13.73 15.64 -7.91
CA PRO A 44 -14.97 14.98 -8.29
C PRO A 44 -14.80 13.50 -8.65
N ALA A 45 -13.70 13.14 -9.33
CA ALA A 45 -13.41 11.75 -9.67
C ALA A 45 -13.11 10.89 -8.41
N LEU A 46 -12.32 11.41 -7.47
CA LEU A 46 -12.07 10.80 -6.16
C LEU A 46 -13.37 10.57 -5.39
N LEU A 47 -14.20 11.61 -5.32
CA LEU A 47 -15.49 11.56 -4.63
C LEU A 47 -16.41 10.49 -5.22
N ARG A 48 -16.47 10.39 -6.55
CA ARG A 48 -17.24 9.36 -7.27
C ARG A 48 -16.71 7.96 -6.97
N MET A 49 -15.39 7.77 -6.96
CA MET A 49 -14.76 6.51 -6.60
C MET A 49 -15.10 6.11 -5.16
N PHE A 50 -14.90 7.00 -4.18
CA PHE A 50 -15.18 6.72 -2.77
C PHE A 50 -16.66 6.36 -2.54
N ARG A 51 -17.58 7.05 -3.22
CA ARG A 51 -19.01 6.72 -3.18
C ARG A 51 -19.31 5.36 -3.81
N GLY A 52 -18.72 5.04 -4.96
CA GLY A 52 -18.88 3.73 -5.61
C GLY A 52 -18.32 2.56 -4.79
N LEU A 53 -17.28 2.82 -4.00
CA LEU A 53 -16.70 1.87 -3.07
C LEU A 53 -17.50 1.71 -1.77
N LYS A 54 -18.43 2.62 -1.47
CA LYS A 54 -19.22 2.66 -0.22
C LYS A 54 -18.31 2.71 1.01
N LEU A 55 -17.35 3.65 0.99
CA LEU A 55 -16.38 3.76 2.06
C LEU A 55 -17.03 4.25 3.36
N SER A 56 -16.65 3.62 4.46
CA SER A 56 -17.13 3.95 5.80
C SER A 56 -16.05 3.71 6.85
N PRO A 57 -16.10 4.38 8.01
CA PRO A 57 -15.16 4.11 9.08
C PRO A 57 -15.47 2.73 9.67
N SER A 58 -14.42 2.06 10.12
CA SER A 58 -14.55 0.92 11.02
C SER A 58 -15.08 1.37 12.38
N SER A 59 -15.81 0.50 13.07
CA SER A 59 -16.13 0.70 14.49
C SER A 59 -14.87 0.57 15.37
N ASP A 60 -14.91 1.12 16.58
CA ASP A 60 -13.80 1.02 17.54
C ASP A 60 -13.37 -0.43 17.83
N ALA A 61 -14.33 -1.35 17.87
CA ALA A 61 -14.04 -2.77 18.05
C ALA A 61 -13.32 -3.35 16.82
N GLU A 62 -13.79 -3.03 15.61
CA GLU A 62 -13.13 -3.44 14.37
C GLU A 62 -11.72 -2.87 14.28
N GLU A 63 -11.52 -1.60 14.63
CA GLU A 63 -10.22 -0.94 14.63
C GLU A 63 -9.25 -1.58 15.64
N LYS A 64 -9.69 -1.82 16.87
CA LYS A 64 -8.89 -2.52 17.89
C LYS A 64 -8.46 -3.91 17.42
N GLU A 65 -9.36 -4.66 16.81
CA GLU A 65 -9.06 -6.00 16.30
C GLU A 65 -8.08 -5.96 15.10
N VAL A 66 -8.25 -5.01 14.16
CA VAL A 66 -7.33 -4.87 13.01
C VAL A 66 -5.91 -4.60 13.48
N TRP A 67 -5.74 -3.71 14.45
CA TRP A 67 -4.42 -3.24 14.88
C TRP A 67 -3.85 -3.95 16.09
N LYS A 68 -4.54 -4.97 16.60
CA LYS A 68 -3.99 -5.83 17.64
C LYS A 68 -2.75 -6.55 17.11
N LEU A 69 -1.67 -6.46 17.85
CA LEU A 69 -0.44 -7.21 17.61
C LEU A 69 -0.51 -8.54 18.37
N ASP A 70 -0.08 -9.61 17.70
CA ASP A 70 0.11 -10.90 18.35
C ASP A 70 1.45 -10.94 19.10
N GLN A 71 1.65 -11.98 19.90
CA GLN A 71 2.85 -12.13 20.72
C GLN A 71 4.12 -12.20 19.87
N GLU A 72 4.05 -12.76 18.66
CA GLU A 72 5.20 -12.86 17.75
C GLU A 72 5.60 -11.46 17.27
N SER A 73 4.63 -10.66 16.80
CA SER A 73 4.84 -9.29 16.33
C SER A 73 5.37 -8.38 17.42
N MET A 74 4.92 -8.56 18.67
CA MET A 74 5.43 -7.81 19.84
C MET A 74 6.83 -8.23 20.27
N SER A 75 7.28 -9.43 19.89
CA SER A 75 8.59 -9.96 20.29
C SER A 75 9.71 -9.68 19.29
N VAL A 76 9.41 -8.98 18.20
CA VAL A 76 10.38 -8.68 17.14
C VAL A 76 11.48 -7.78 17.70
N GLN A 77 12.71 -8.26 17.64
CA GLN A 77 13.89 -7.49 18.00
C GLN A 77 14.59 -7.03 16.72
N MET A 78 14.86 -5.73 16.62
CA MET A 78 15.70 -5.21 15.56
C MET A 78 17.15 -5.62 15.81
N PRO A 79 17.92 -5.95 14.77
CA PRO A 79 19.30 -6.35 14.94
C PRO A 79 20.20 -5.16 15.32
N ASP A 80 21.31 -5.37 16.03
CA ASP A 80 22.18 -4.30 16.53
C ASP A 80 22.65 -3.29 15.47
N HIS A 81 22.88 -3.76 14.24
CA HIS A 81 23.28 -2.89 13.12
C HIS A 81 22.17 -1.91 12.70
N PHE A 82 20.90 -2.22 13.01
CA PHE A 82 19.78 -1.30 12.82
C PHE A 82 19.94 -0.06 13.69
N GLU A 83 20.15 -0.26 15.00
CA GLU A 83 20.32 0.85 15.94
C GLU A 83 21.53 1.70 15.58
N ARG A 84 22.64 1.06 15.21
CA ARG A 84 23.84 1.77 14.78
C ARG A 84 23.59 2.66 13.57
N TYR A 85 22.90 2.15 12.54
CA TYR A 85 22.54 2.95 11.38
C TYR A 85 21.62 4.12 11.75
N MET A 86 20.63 3.90 12.62
CA MET A 86 19.74 4.98 13.06
C MET A 86 20.49 6.06 13.84
N CYS A 87 21.49 5.69 14.64
CA CYS A 87 22.41 6.62 15.29
C CYS A 87 23.26 7.39 14.27
N ASP A 88 23.82 6.72 13.27
CA ASP A 88 24.64 7.37 12.23
C ASP A 88 23.81 8.39 11.44
N VAL A 89 22.56 8.05 11.09
CA VAL A 89 21.61 8.98 10.48
C VAL A 89 21.33 10.15 11.40
N ALA A 90 21.09 9.91 12.70
CA ALA A 90 20.86 10.99 13.65
C ALA A 90 22.07 11.92 13.81
N LEU A 91 23.30 11.41 13.70
CA LEU A 91 24.52 12.23 13.74
C LEU A 91 24.59 13.17 12.53
N ILE A 92 24.29 12.66 11.32
CA ILE A 92 24.31 13.43 10.07
C ILE A 92 23.19 14.49 10.05
N PHE A 93 22.00 14.11 10.53
CA PHE A 93 20.79 14.92 10.47
C PHE A 93 20.32 15.43 11.84
N SER A 94 21.28 15.83 12.68
CA SER A 94 21.06 16.18 14.10
C SER A 94 20.40 17.54 14.34
N SER A 95 20.36 18.42 13.34
CA SER A 95 19.74 19.74 13.48
C SER A 95 18.25 19.70 13.17
N GLU A 96 17.44 20.51 13.85
CA GLU A 96 16.00 20.60 13.56
C GLU A 96 15.74 20.93 12.08
N ASP A 97 16.57 21.79 11.48
CA ASP A 97 16.48 22.23 10.09
C ASP A 97 16.75 21.12 9.06
N ASN A 98 17.41 20.03 9.46
CA ASN A 98 17.74 18.91 8.55
C ASN A 98 17.06 17.58 8.90
N LYS A 99 16.19 17.53 9.92
CA LYS A 99 15.37 16.33 10.23
C LYS A 99 14.58 15.83 9.03
N SER A 100 14.03 16.72 8.20
CA SER A 100 13.31 16.32 6.98
C SER A 100 14.20 15.60 5.96
N SER A 101 15.51 15.85 5.97
CA SER A 101 16.47 15.14 5.11
C SER A 101 16.72 13.69 5.58
N ALA A 102 16.48 13.40 6.86
CA ALA A 102 16.59 12.06 7.42
C ALA A 102 15.39 11.16 7.06
N ILE A 103 14.27 11.73 6.61
CA ILE A 103 13.02 10.99 6.38
C ILE A 103 13.24 9.78 5.47
N ARG A 104 13.83 10.01 4.29
CA ARG A 104 14.07 8.93 3.30
C ARG A 104 15.00 7.83 3.84
N PRO A 105 16.25 8.13 4.27
CA PRO A 105 17.16 7.09 4.73
C PRO A 105 16.63 6.33 5.94
N ARG A 106 15.83 6.96 6.82
CA ARG A 106 15.15 6.28 7.93
C ARG A 106 14.05 5.35 7.44
N THR A 107 13.11 5.86 6.63
CA THR A 107 11.99 5.06 6.11
C THR A 107 12.50 3.86 5.31
N ASP A 108 13.45 4.07 4.39
CA ASP A 108 14.05 3.00 3.58
C ASP A 108 14.62 1.90 4.48
N TRP A 109 15.39 2.28 5.49
CA TRP A 109 16.05 1.34 6.37
C TRP A 109 15.09 0.58 7.28
N ILE A 110 14.08 1.25 7.82
CA ILE A 110 13.02 0.61 8.62
C ILE A 110 12.31 -0.45 7.79
N LEU A 111 11.85 -0.11 6.59
CA LEU A 111 11.14 -1.06 5.71
C LEU A 111 12.04 -2.23 5.31
N VAL A 112 13.29 -1.98 4.93
CA VAL A 112 14.24 -3.03 4.52
C VAL A 112 14.57 -3.95 5.69
N ALA A 113 14.91 -3.40 6.86
CA ALA A 113 15.29 -4.18 8.02
C ALA A 113 14.13 -5.06 8.53
N THR A 114 12.92 -4.50 8.65
CA THR A 114 11.74 -5.31 9.05
C THR A 114 11.43 -6.39 8.02
N THR A 115 11.54 -6.09 6.72
CA THR A 115 11.31 -7.08 5.67
C THR A 115 12.34 -8.20 5.68
N ALA A 116 13.61 -7.88 5.95
CA ALA A 116 14.66 -8.88 6.09
C ALA A 116 14.41 -9.81 7.28
N ILE A 117 13.91 -9.29 8.41
CA ILE A 117 13.54 -10.09 9.58
C ILE A 117 12.40 -11.05 9.22
N VAL A 118 11.32 -10.52 8.62
CA VAL A 118 10.17 -11.33 8.21
C VAL A 118 10.61 -12.41 7.22
N ARG A 119 11.41 -12.07 6.21
CA ARG A 119 11.92 -13.04 5.23
C ARG A 119 12.68 -14.17 5.91
N LYS A 120 13.68 -13.86 6.74
CA LYS A 120 14.46 -14.87 7.47
C LYS A 120 13.58 -15.80 8.29
N LYS A 121 12.50 -15.28 8.88
CA LYS A 121 11.54 -16.07 9.63
C LYS A 121 10.69 -16.97 8.73
N LYS A 122 10.18 -16.42 7.63
CA LYS A 122 9.33 -17.15 6.67
C LYS A 122 10.13 -18.23 5.92
N ASP A 123 11.40 -17.99 5.61
CA ASP A 123 12.31 -18.99 5.03
C ASP A 123 12.50 -20.21 5.96
N GLN A 124 12.50 -19.99 7.28
CA GLN A 124 12.55 -21.10 8.25
C GLN A 124 11.24 -21.89 8.33
N LEU A 125 10.10 -21.23 8.08
CA LEU A 125 8.77 -21.85 8.10
C LEU A 125 8.46 -22.59 6.79
N TYR A 126 9.05 -22.17 5.68
CA TYR A 126 8.86 -22.74 4.34
C TYR A 126 10.21 -23.18 3.74
N PRO A 127 10.90 -24.19 4.30
CA PRO A 127 12.21 -24.63 3.82
C PRO A 127 12.18 -25.21 2.40
N ASP A 128 11.01 -25.71 1.98
CA ASP A 128 10.79 -26.28 0.64
C ASP A 128 10.35 -25.23 -0.39
N ALA A 129 10.17 -23.96 0.01
CA ALA A 129 9.94 -22.90 -0.95
C ALA A 129 11.20 -22.76 -1.82
N SER A 130 10.99 -22.68 -3.14
CA SER A 130 12.06 -22.44 -4.11
C SER A 130 12.94 -21.31 -3.59
N GLN A 131 14.26 -21.51 -3.50
CA GLN A 131 15.17 -20.37 -3.28
C GLN A 131 14.81 -19.31 -4.33
N PRO A 132 14.71 -18.03 -3.95
CA PRO A 132 14.38 -16.97 -4.89
C PRO A 132 15.37 -17.09 -6.04
N SER A 133 14.86 -17.50 -7.22
CA SER A 133 15.67 -17.51 -8.41
C SER A 133 16.11 -16.06 -8.65
N HIS A 134 17.15 -15.84 -9.45
CA HIS A 134 17.61 -14.48 -9.77
C HIS A 134 16.55 -13.58 -10.44
N GLN A 135 15.33 -14.07 -10.64
CA GLN A 135 14.19 -13.31 -11.14
C GLN A 135 13.47 -12.57 -10.00
N ILE A 136 13.36 -11.24 -10.15
CA ILE A 136 12.76 -10.29 -9.19
C ILE A 136 11.30 -10.65 -8.82
N TYR A 137 10.65 -11.52 -9.59
CA TYR A 137 9.21 -11.81 -9.52
C TYR A 137 8.87 -13.13 -8.80
N ASP A 138 9.87 -13.94 -8.44
CA ASP A 138 9.69 -15.20 -7.69
C ASP A 138 9.63 -14.99 -6.16
N ALA A 139 9.60 -13.73 -5.71
CA ALA A 139 9.57 -13.39 -4.29
C ALA A 139 8.89 -12.05 -4.03
N LEU A 140 8.48 -11.83 -2.79
CA LEU A 140 8.01 -10.54 -2.30
C LEU A 140 9.05 -9.43 -2.58
N TYR A 141 8.67 -8.30 -3.20
CA TYR A 141 9.59 -7.18 -3.42
C TYR A 141 8.94 -5.81 -3.26
N TYR A 142 9.76 -4.82 -2.89
CA TYR A 142 9.36 -3.41 -2.97
C TYR A 142 9.63 -2.86 -4.35
N HIS A 143 8.63 -2.17 -4.90
CA HIS A 143 8.84 -1.26 -6.02
C HIS A 143 8.86 0.18 -5.49
N PHE A 144 9.94 0.89 -5.77
CA PHE A 144 10.15 2.28 -5.35
C PHE A 144 9.60 3.25 -6.40
N ASN A 145 9.01 4.36 -5.95
CA ASN A 145 8.43 5.41 -6.80
C ASN A 145 7.43 4.84 -7.84
N THR A 146 6.35 4.24 -7.33
CA THR A 146 5.34 3.61 -8.18
C THR A 146 4.22 4.59 -8.50
N ILE A 147 3.71 4.51 -9.73
CA ILE A 147 2.50 5.20 -10.16
C ILE A 147 1.35 4.20 -10.18
N ILE A 148 0.26 4.53 -9.48
CA ILE A 148 -0.96 3.76 -9.42
C ILE A 148 -2.01 4.44 -10.33
N PRO A 149 -2.30 3.88 -11.53
CA PRO A 149 -3.30 4.45 -12.43
C PRO A 149 -4.72 4.23 -11.90
N ALA A 150 -5.51 5.31 -11.81
CA ALA A 150 -6.88 5.28 -11.34
C ALA A 150 -7.86 5.03 -12.50
N GLY A 151 -8.01 3.76 -12.87
CA GLY A 151 -8.98 3.33 -13.87
C GLY A 151 -8.57 3.60 -15.31
N SER A 152 -9.56 3.73 -16.20
CA SER A 152 -9.36 3.88 -17.65
C SER A 152 -9.10 5.32 -18.11
N GLU A 153 -9.20 6.30 -17.21
CA GLU A 153 -8.90 7.70 -17.54
C GLU A 153 -7.41 7.98 -17.32
N PRO A 154 -6.65 8.27 -18.39
CA PRO A 154 -5.19 8.36 -18.32
C PRO A 154 -4.66 9.55 -17.51
N SER A 155 -5.52 10.47 -17.06
CA SER A 155 -5.13 11.69 -16.33
C SER A 155 -5.05 11.52 -14.81
N MET A 156 -5.63 10.47 -14.24
CA MET A 156 -5.67 10.29 -12.77
C MET A 156 -4.66 9.22 -12.34
N VAL A 157 -3.51 9.68 -11.86
CA VAL A 157 -2.43 8.83 -11.37
C VAL A 157 -2.05 9.23 -9.94
N TYR A 158 -1.86 8.23 -9.07
CA TYR A 158 -1.37 8.47 -7.71
C TYR A 158 0.04 7.96 -7.55
N SER A 159 0.95 8.85 -7.17
CA SER A 159 2.32 8.48 -6.83
C SER A 159 2.36 7.92 -5.42
N VAL A 160 3.06 6.81 -5.25
CA VAL A 160 3.41 6.23 -3.95
C VAL A 160 4.91 5.95 -3.93
N ASP A 161 5.55 6.18 -2.79
CA ASP A 161 7.00 5.97 -2.66
C ASP A 161 7.36 4.48 -2.66
N TYR A 162 6.50 3.63 -2.10
CA TYR A 162 6.76 2.20 -2.03
C TYR A 162 5.48 1.38 -2.23
N VAL A 163 5.59 0.28 -2.98
CA VAL A 163 4.56 -0.76 -3.07
C VAL A 163 5.18 -2.10 -2.79
N LEU A 164 4.55 -2.88 -1.91
CA LEU A 164 4.97 -4.25 -1.62
C LEU A 164 4.15 -5.22 -2.47
N TRP A 165 4.77 -5.83 -3.46
CA TRP A 165 4.13 -6.80 -4.35
C TRP A 165 4.37 -8.22 -3.85
N TYR A 166 3.29 -8.99 -3.70
CA TYR A 166 3.33 -10.41 -3.34
C TYR A 166 2.97 -11.34 -4.50
N GLY A 167 2.57 -10.79 -5.65
CA GLY A 167 2.24 -11.57 -6.84
C GLY A 167 2.15 -10.71 -8.08
N ALA A 168 1.25 -11.06 -9.00
CA ALA A 168 1.11 -10.39 -10.29
C ALA A 168 0.57 -8.95 -10.14
N ARG A 169 1.26 -7.99 -10.75
CA ARG A 169 0.90 -6.57 -10.74
C ARG A 169 -0.43 -6.31 -11.44
N GLY A 170 -0.69 -6.99 -12.55
CA GLY A 170 -1.94 -6.91 -13.29
C GLY A 170 -3.13 -7.32 -12.44
N ASP A 171 -2.94 -8.22 -11.47
CA ASP A 171 -3.94 -8.65 -10.50
C ASP A 171 -4.04 -7.77 -9.26
N TRP A 172 -3.22 -6.73 -9.20
CA TRP A 172 -3.07 -5.88 -8.03
C TRP A 172 -2.72 -6.69 -6.78
N ASP A 173 -1.83 -7.68 -6.92
CA ASP A 173 -1.33 -8.50 -5.81
C ASP A 173 -0.33 -7.72 -4.94
N THR A 174 -0.82 -6.66 -4.32
CA THR A 174 -0.14 -5.86 -3.30
C THR A 174 -1.03 -5.70 -2.07
N ASN A 175 -0.49 -5.96 -0.89
CA ASN A 175 -1.22 -5.74 0.35
C ASN A 175 -0.78 -4.44 1.06
N LEU A 176 0.26 -3.75 0.58
CA LEU A 176 0.81 -2.55 1.23
C LEU A 176 1.27 -1.51 0.21
N VAL A 177 0.76 -0.30 0.36
CA VAL A 177 1.26 0.92 -0.30
C VAL A 177 1.78 1.91 0.75
N VAL A 178 2.87 2.60 0.46
CA VAL A 178 3.49 3.55 1.39
C VAL A 178 3.71 4.88 0.69
N VAL A 179 3.21 5.95 1.31
CA VAL A 179 3.48 7.34 0.92
C VAL A 179 4.37 7.95 1.99
N ARG A 180 5.53 8.45 1.56
CA ARG A 180 6.49 9.12 2.42
C ARG A 180 6.33 10.63 2.27
N SER A 181 6.15 11.30 3.38
CA SER A 181 6.11 12.76 3.41
C SER A 181 7.49 13.34 3.09
N SER A 182 7.53 14.44 2.35
CA SER A 182 8.76 15.21 2.13
C SER A 182 9.10 16.15 3.29
N SER A 183 8.14 16.40 4.18
CA SER A 183 8.27 17.24 5.37
C SER A 183 7.84 16.49 6.62
N LEU A 184 8.18 17.03 7.79
CA LEU A 184 7.66 16.49 9.05
C LEU A 184 6.12 16.60 9.09
N LEU A 185 5.48 15.61 9.68
CA LEU A 185 4.05 15.50 9.85
C LEU A 185 3.66 15.92 11.27
N ASP A 186 2.74 16.88 11.36
CA ASP A 186 2.20 17.34 12.64
C ASP A 186 1.07 16.45 13.18
N GLY A 187 0.86 15.26 12.59
CA GLY A 187 -0.19 14.33 13.00
C GLY A 187 -0.58 13.30 11.94
N GLU A 188 -1.85 12.89 11.97
CA GLU A 188 -2.36 11.86 11.06
C GLU A 188 -2.32 12.33 9.59
N CYS A 189 -1.90 11.44 8.69
CA CYS A 189 -1.82 11.72 7.27
C CYS A 189 -2.59 10.66 6.47
N TRP A 190 -3.39 11.13 5.51
CA TRP A 190 -4.27 10.29 4.67
C TRP A 190 -3.82 10.24 3.21
N ALA A 191 -2.61 10.73 2.89
CA ALA A 191 -2.13 10.86 1.51
C ALA A 191 -2.11 9.55 0.70
N ALA A 192 -2.00 8.39 1.34
CA ALA A 192 -2.05 7.08 0.70
C ALA A 192 -3.48 6.54 0.47
N PHE A 193 -4.50 7.19 1.03
CA PHE A 193 -5.90 6.75 0.97
C PHE A 193 -6.47 6.70 -0.47
N PRO A 194 -6.15 7.65 -1.37
CA PRO A 194 -6.51 7.54 -2.79
C PRO A 194 -5.93 6.28 -3.44
N SER A 195 -4.63 6.05 -3.28
CA SER A 195 -3.91 4.92 -3.87
C SER A 195 -4.48 3.58 -3.40
N MET A 196 -4.70 3.41 -2.09
CA MET A 196 -5.29 2.17 -1.56
C MET A 196 -6.71 1.94 -2.07
N SER A 197 -7.48 3.02 -2.30
CA SER A 197 -8.83 2.94 -2.85
C SER A 197 -8.84 2.49 -4.30
N VAL A 198 -7.84 2.90 -5.10
CA VAL A 198 -7.67 2.41 -6.48
C VAL A 198 -7.35 0.91 -6.50
N VAL A 199 -6.40 0.46 -5.67
CA VAL A 199 -6.06 -0.96 -5.53
C VAL A 199 -7.31 -1.77 -5.15
N HIS A 200 -8.06 -1.29 -4.15
CA HIS A 200 -9.29 -1.93 -3.72
C HIS A 200 -10.37 -1.96 -4.81
N ALA A 201 -10.56 -0.87 -5.56
CA ALA A 201 -11.49 -0.82 -6.68
C ALA A 201 -11.15 -1.82 -7.78
N ALA A 202 -9.87 -1.92 -8.14
CA ALA A 202 -9.40 -2.85 -9.15
C ALA A 202 -9.60 -4.32 -8.72
N ARG A 203 -9.27 -4.65 -7.47
CA ARG A 203 -9.51 -5.97 -6.88
C ARG A 203 -11.00 -6.32 -6.85
N LYS A 204 -11.84 -5.38 -6.43
CA LYS A 204 -13.30 -5.55 -6.37
C LYS A 204 -13.90 -5.82 -7.76
N ALA A 205 -13.42 -5.14 -8.80
CA ALA A 205 -13.84 -5.39 -10.18
C ALA A 205 -13.48 -6.82 -10.66
N LYS A 206 -12.36 -7.36 -10.19
CA LYS A 206 -11.91 -8.75 -10.42
C LYS A 206 -12.50 -9.78 -9.44
N LYS A 207 -13.36 -9.36 -8.50
CA LYS A 207 -13.92 -10.19 -7.43
C LYS A 207 -12.86 -10.82 -6.51
N TYR A 208 -11.69 -10.19 -6.39
CA TYR A 208 -10.68 -10.59 -5.41
C TYR A 208 -11.04 -10.07 -4.03
N THR A 209 -10.88 -10.94 -3.05
CA THR A 209 -11.01 -10.66 -1.62
C THR A 209 -9.63 -10.38 -1.05
N GLY A 210 -9.53 -9.56 -0.02
CA GLY A 210 -8.28 -9.18 0.61
C GLY A 210 -8.21 -7.67 0.84
N GLY A 211 -7.96 -7.31 2.09
CA GLY A 211 -7.74 -5.93 2.49
C GLY A 211 -6.44 -5.38 1.89
N VAL A 212 -6.34 -4.05 1.89
CA VAL A 212 -5.14 -3.33 1.49
C VAL A 212 -4.72 -2.44 2.65
N TYR A 213 -3.47 -2.54 3.05
CA TYR A 213 -2.84 -1.63 4.01
C TYR A 213 -2.22 -0.45 3.28
N ALA A 214 -2.20 0.68 3.96
CA ALA A 214 -1.43 1.83 3.53
C ALA A 214 -0.71 2.48 4.70
N ILE A 215 0.45 3.07 4.43
CA ILE A 215 1.23 3.81 5.41
C ILE A 215 1.47 5.22 4.88
N CYS A 216 1.20 6.23 5.69
CA CYS A 216 1.70 7.59 5.49
C CYS A 216 2.72 7.89 6.58
N THR A 217 3.94 8.28 6.22
CA THR A 217 4.99 8.50 7.22
C THR A 217 6.03 9.53 6.79
N ASP A 218 6.56 10.28 7.75
CA ASP A 218 7.80 11.06 7.64
C ASP A 218 8.96 10.37 8.38
N SER A 219 8.89 9.05 8.61
CA SER A 219 9.79 8.25 9.46
C SER A 219 9.71 8.49 10.96
N TYR A 220 9.04 9.54 11.42
CA TYR A 220 8.86 9.87 12.85
C TYR A 220 7.41 9.65 13.28
N THR A 221 6.46 10.09 12.50
CA THR A 221 5.03 9.83 12.62
C THR A 221 4.62 8.76 11.61
N TRP A 222 3.83 7.79 12.05
CA TRP A 222 3.37 6.67 11.24
C TRP A 222 1.85 6.57 11.30
N THR A 223 1.17 6.89 10.19
CA THR A 223 -0.26 6.65 10.03
C THR A 223 -0.47 5.38 9.23
N PHE A 224 -0.93 4.33 9.90
CA PHE A 224 -1.38 3.10 9.30
C PHE A 224 -2.86 3.20 8.94
N LEU A 225 -3.21 2.79 7.73
CA LEU A 225 -4.57 2.68 7.22
C LEU A 225 -4.80 1.25 6.75
N HIS A 226 -6.02 0.76 6.92
CA HIS A 226 -6.42 -0.54 6.39
C HIS A 226 -7.82 -0.45 5.80
N LEU A 227 -7.94 -0.80 4.53
CA LEU A 227 -9.19 -0.86 3.78
C LEU A 227 -9.58 -2.32 3.59
N ARG A 228 -10.62 -2.74 4.33
CA ARG A 228 -11.19 -4.09 4.22
C ARG A 228 -12.11 -4.23 3.01
N ASP A 229 -12.35 -5.48 2.60
CA ASP A 229 -13.18 -5.89 1.45
C ASP A 229 -14.57 -5.24 1.38
N LYS A 230 -15.14 -4.87 2.54
CA LYS A 230 -16.46 -4.25 2.65
C LYS A 230 -16.43 -2.72 2.59
N GLY A 231 -15.32 -2.11 2.17
CA GLY A 231 -15.17 -0.65 2.15
C GLY A 231 -14.97 -0.04 3.54
N ARG A 232 -14.53 -0.83 4.53
CA ARG A 232 -14.37 -0.37 5.92
C ARG A 232 -12.93 0.06 6.16
N VAL A 233 -12.77 1.28 6.65
CA VAL A 233 -11.47 1.93 6.84
C VAL A 233 -11.15 2.00 8.32
N SER A 234 -10.07 1.33 8.71
CA SER A 234 -9.47 1.46 10.05
C SER A 234 -8.20 2.29 9.96
N LYS A 235 -7.87 3.01 11.04
CA LYS A 235 -6.61 3.76 11.13
C LYS A 235 -5.87 3.50 12.44
N ARG A 236 -4.56 3.74 12.46
CA ARG A 236 -3.75 3.81 13.68
C ARG A 236 -2.62 4.79 13.47
N CYS A 237 -2.45 5.73 14.39
CA CYS A 237 -1.38 6.72 14.36
C CYS A 237 -0.40 6.41 15.48
N LEU A 238 0.89 6.38 15.17
CA LEU A 238 1.96 6.07 16.10
C LEU A 238 3.10 7.07 15.94
N SER A 239 3.73 7.41 17.06
CA SER A 239 4.99 8.16 17.10
C SER A 239 6.14 7.15 17.20
N TRP A 240 7.18 7.33 16.41
CA TRP A 240 8.37 6.48 16.43
C TRP A 240 9.03 6.51 17.81
N ASP A 241 9.14 7.69 18.41
CA ASP A 241 9.86 7.88 19.67
C ASP A 241 9.13 7.22 20.86
N ASP A 242 7.80 7.20 20.83
CA ASP A 242 6.98 6.64 21.91
C ASP A 242 6.54 5.20 21.65
N ASN A 243 6.54 4.77 20.38
CA ASN A 243 5.86 3.54 19.94
C ASN A 243 6.71 2.70 18.98
N ILE A 244 8.04 2.71 19.12
CA ILE A 244 8.96 1.97 18.25
C ILE A 244 8.57 0.49 18.10
N GLU A 245 8.30 -0.22 19.20
CA GLU A 245 7.92 -1.64 19.19
C GLU A 245 6.60 -1.87 18.45
N ASP A 246 5.62 -0.98 18.65
CA ASP A 246 4.33 -1.04 17.95
C ASP A 246 4.52 -0.80 16.45
N VAL A 247 5.31 0.18 16.04
CA VAL A 247 5.57 0.47 14.61
C VAL A 247 6.21 -0.74 13.95
N ILE A 248 7.25 -1.30 14.55
CA ILE A 248 7.96 -2.48 14.05
C ILE A 248 7.00 -3.68 14.02
N GLY A 249 6.21 -3.88 15.06
CA GLY A 249 5.24 -4.97 15.14
C GLY A 249 4.16 -4.86 14.05
N GLN A 250 3.63 -3.67 13.77
CA GLN A 250 2.67 -3.48 12.68
C GLN A 250 3.30 -3.78 11.32
N LEU A 251 4.51 -3.28 11.07
CA LEU A 251 5.24 -3.55 9.84
C LEU A 251 5.50 -5.05 9.69
N TYR A 252 5.99 -5.72 10.74
CA TYR A 252 6.22 -7.16 10.76
C TYR A 252 4.95 -7.94 10.42
N LYS A 253 3.83 -7.61 11.06
CA LYS A 253 2.53 -8.22 10.80
C LYS A 253 2.08 -8.05 9.35
N ILE A 254 2.12 -6.82 8.82
CA ILE A 254 1.65 -6.50 7.46
C ILE A 254 2.53 -7.17 6.40
N ILE A 255 3.86 -7.10 6.57
CA ILE A 255 4.80 -7.74 5.64
C ILE A 255 4.67 -9.26 5.75
N GLY A 256 4.52 -9.81 6.95
CA GLY A 256 4.29 -11.24 7.19
C GLY A 256 3.06 -11.78 6.46
N GLN A 257 1.95 -11.03 6.49
CA GLN A 257 0.75 -11.35 5.71
C GLN A 257 1.01 -11.32 4.19
N ALA A 258 1.87 -10.42 3.72
CA ALA A 258 2.24 -10.38 2.30
C ALA A 258 2.96 -11.66 1.88
N PHE A 259 3.84 -12.19 2.73
CA PHE A 259 4.48 -13.49 2.48
C PHE A 259 3.47 -14.63 2.46
N ASP A 260 2.50 -14.65 3.38
CA ASP A 260 1.47 -15.70 3.40
C ASP A 260 0.62 -15.67 2.12
N LEU A 261 0.23 -14.47 1.68
CA LEU A 261 -0.48 -14.27 0.42
C LEU A 261 0.35 -14.68 -0.81
N HIS A 262 1.66 -14.40 -0.82
CA HIS A 262 2.56 -14.86 -1.87
C HIS A 262 2.57 -16.40 -1.96
N MET A 263 2.70 -17.08 -0.81
CA MET A 263 2.67 -18.53 -0.76
C MET A 263 1.32 -19.12 -1.19
N GLU A 264 0.22 -18.42 -0.98
CA GLU A 264 -1.08 -18.79 -1.53
C GLU A 264 -1.12 -18.66 -3.06
N ARG A 265 -0.52 -17.61 -3.62
CA ARG A 265 -0.40 -17.43 -5.08
C ARG A 265 0.47 -18.49 -5.74
N GLU A 266 1.57 -18.89 -5.12
CA GLU A 266 2.43 -19.97 -5.64
C GLU A 266 1.71 -21.33 -5.72
N LYS A 267 0.68 -21.55 -4.88
CA LYS A 267 -0.14 -22.77 -4.91
C LYS A 267 -1.25 -22.74 -5.95
N ASP A 268 -1.55 -21.58 -6.53
CA ASP A 268 -2.54 -21.41 -7.59
C ASP A 268 -1.84 -21.44 -8.96
N PRO A 269 -2.01 -22.50 -9.78
CA PRO A 269 -1.32 -22.62 -11.06
C PRO A 269 -1.60 -21.46 -12.03
N GLU A 270 -2.81 -20.89 -11.99
CA GLU A 270 -3.14 -19.77 -12.87
C GLU A 270 -2.46 -18.48 -12.40
N ALA A 271 -2.43 -18.24 -11.09
CA ALA A 271 -1.68 -17.11 -10.53
C ALA A 271 -0.18 -17.26 -10.78
N GLN A 272 0.35 -18.47 -10.62
CA GLN A 272 1.75 -18.77 -10.90
C GLN A 272 2.10 -18.53 -12.37
N GLN A 273 1.21 -18.89 -13.30
CA GLN A 273 1.39 -18.57 -14.71
C GLN A 273 1.40 -17.06 -14.96
N ARG A 274 0.46 -16.31 -14.38
CA ARG A 274 0.41 -14.85 -14.53
C ARG A 274 1.67 -14.16 -13.96
N MET A 275 2.16 -14.61 -12.80
CA MET A 275 3.41 -14.12 -12.22
C MET A 275 4.60 -14.38 -13.15
N ARG A 276 4.66 -15.56 -13.78
CA ARG A 276 5.69 -15.90 -14.77
C ARG A 276 5.58 -15.08 -16.06
N ASP A 277 4.36 -14.87 -16.57
CA ASP A 277 4.14 -14.09 -17.80
C ASP A 277 4.57 -12.63 -17.62
N GLU A 278 4.33 -12.04 -16.45
CA GLU A 278 4.81 -10.69 -16.13
C GLU A 278 6.35 -10.62 -15.98
N SER A 279 7.00 -11.69 -15.52
CA SER A 279 8.46 -11.78 -15.43
C SER A 279 9.11 -11.73 -16.83
N LEU A 280 8.49 -12.37 -17.82
CA LEU A 280 9.01 -12.46 -19.19
C LEU A 280 8.80 -11.16 -19.99
N HIS A 281 7.74 -10.42 -19.71
CA HIS A 281 7.34 -9.23 -20.47
C HIS A 281 7.65 -7.93 -19.72
N GLY A 282 8.83 -7.87 -19.08
CA GLY A 282 9.30 -6.75 -18.25
C GLY A 282 8.78 -5.38 -18.70
N TRP A 283 8.38 -4.57 -17.72
CA TRP A 283 7.72 -3.29 -17.98
C TRP A 283 8.59 -2.37 -18.85
N GLY A 284 8.18 -2.18 -20.09
CA GLY A 284 8.82 -1.32 -21.07
C GLY A 284 8.14 -1.51 -22.42
N GLY A 285 7.29 -0.56 -22.81
CA GLY A 285 6.78 -0.50 -24.17
C GLY A 285 7.93 -0.19 -25.14
N ASP A 286 8.68 -1.21 -25.52
CA ASP A 286 9.32 -1.29 -26.82
C ASP A 286 8.87 -2.63 -27.40
N LYS A 287 7.78 -2.59 -28.16
CA LYS A 287 7.68 -3.49 -29.30
C LYS A 287 8.76 -3.03 -30.28
N SER A 288 10.01 -3.41 -30.06
CA SER A 288 10.92 -3.54 -31.19
C SER A 288 10.31 -4.67 -32.01
N SER A 289 9.61 -4.28 -33.07
CA SER A 289 9.36 -5.15 -34.19
C SER A 289 10.71 -5.69 -34.65
N ASN A 290 11.09 -6.88 -34.16
CA ASN A 290 12.02 -7.73 -34.90
C ASN A 290 11.25 -8.24 -36.10
N ASP A 291 11.07 -7.33 -37.06
CA ASP A 291 10.83 -7.69 -38.45
C ASP A 291 12.22 -8.01 -39.01
N ASP A 292 12.75 -9.17 -38.61
CA ASP A 292 13.90 -9.78 -39.29
C ASP A 292 13.36 -10.39 -40.60
N GLY A 293 12.98 -9.48 -41.50
CA GLY A 293 12.87 -9.76 -42.92
C GLY A 293 14.27 -10.12 -43.41
N ARG A 294 14.50 -11.43 -43.53
CA ARG A 294 15.57 -11.99 -44.35
C ARG A 294 15.57 -11.28 -45.70
N ASP A 295 16.65 -10.59 -46.01
CA ASP A 295 17.01 -10.29 -47.38
C ASP A 295 18.38 -10.92 -47.64
N ASP A 296 18.31 -12.17 -48.12
CA ASP A 296 19.40 -12.84 -48.78
C ASP A 296 19.60 -12.15 -50.14
N SER A 297 20.63 -11.32 -50.27
CA SER A 297 21.26 -11.09 -51.56
C SER A 297 22.77 -10.86 -51.39
N ASP A 298 23.48 -11.94 -51.65
CA ASP A 298 24.89 -11.97 -52.03
C ASP A 298 25.18 -11.11 -53.27
N GLU A 299 26.47 -10.88 -53.49
CA GLU A 299 27.15 -10.17 -54.60
C GLU A 299 27.39 -8.66 -54.31
N ASP A 300 28.61 -8.12 -54.34
CA ASP A 300 29.74 -8.50 -55.18
C ASP A 300 31.08 -7.93 -54.66
N ALA A 301 32.15 -8.54 -55.13
CA ALA A 301 33.53 -8.40 -54.70
C ALA A 301 34.20 -7.04 -55.00
N GLY A 302 35.26 -6.71 -54.25
CA GLY A 302 36.26 -5.73 -54.68
C GLY A 302 37.27 -5.30 -53.59
N PRO A 303 38.56 -5.63 -53.72
CA PRO A 303 39.58 -5.36 -52.70
C PRO A 303 40.35 -4.07 -52.97
N TRP A 304 40.74 -3.34 -51.91
CA TRP A 304 42.06 -2.72 -51.68
C TRP A 304 42.25 -2.47 -50.17
#